data_AF-Q13R11-F1
#
_entry.id   AF-Q13R11-F1
#
_cell.length_a   1.000
_cell.length_b   1.000
_cell.length_c   1.000
_cell.angle_alpha   90.00
_cell.angle_beta   90.00
_cell.angle_gamma   90.00
#
_symmetry.space_group_name_H-M   'P 1'
#
loop_
_entity.id
_entity.type
_entity.pdbx_description
1 polymer ?
#
loop_
_entity_poly.entity_id
_entity_poly.type
_entity_poly.pdbx_seq_one_letter_code
_entity_poly.pdbx_strand_id
1 'polypeptide(L)'
;MKKIQLTLAVGDYEITRPLKDGTVQAEGIDLTVLTSMDSITRHWRFLRNNEFDIAEVSASSYIVSRDRDMPFRAIPVFLHRRFRHGFIYINKNKGITKPSDLIGKKIGVKAYQVTAVLWLRGMLEHEYDVPHKSIDWYSDLDEDIDFTPPEGVRLTRVRDDQSVEKMLAEGELDALLHPDIIDPILNKDPRVGRLFEDTKAAEIDYYKRTGIFPIMHMMGIKKEVVEQYPWVPRSLFKAFEQAKAMGMKRMRNPRVAPLAWYQDALEEQERLLGPDPWQYGLSAENVKNIETLMGYSHEQGLISRMIPMNELFLDLSEGAKRGTFRT
;
A
#
# COMPACT_ATOMS: atom_id res chain seq x y z
N MET A 1 32.40 -5.39 -15.88
CA MET A 1 31.19 -5.43 -16.73
C MET A 1 30.62 -4.03 -16.84
N LYS A 2 30.09 -3.63 -17.99
CA LYS A 2 29.37 -2.36 -18.13
C LYS A 2 28.05 -2.46 -17.35
N LYS A 3 27.73 -1.47 -16.52
CA LYS A 3 26.45 -1.42 -15.80
C LYS A 3 25.31 -1.21 -16.79
N ILE A 4 24.17 -1.85 -16.55
CA ILE A 4 22.93 -1.57 -17.29
C ILE A 4 22.22 -0.38 -16.64
N GLN A 5 21.56 0.44 -17.46
CA GLN A 5 20.79 1.59 -16.97
C GLN A 5 19.35 1.17 -16.74
N LEU A 6 18.82 1.39 -15.54
CA LEU A 6 17.42 1.14 -15.20
C LEU A 6 16.84 2.32 -14.42
N THR A 7 15.56 2.59 -14.63
CA THR A 7 14.77 3.57 -13.88
C THR A 7 14.09 2.91 -12.68
N LEU A 8 14.10 3.60 -11.54
CA LEU A 8 13.43 3.18 -10.31
C LEU A 8 12.52 4.29 -9.80
N ALA A 9 11.20 4.11 -9.89
CA ALA A 9 10.23 5.04 -9.33
C ALA A 9 9.76 4.58 -7.93
N VAL A 10 9.98 5.39 -6.89
CA VAL A 10 9.63 5.04 -5.49
C VAL A 10 9.23 6.28 -4.70
N GLY A 11 8.63 6.10 -3.53
CA GLY A 11 8.47 7.18 -2.56
C GLY A 11 9.81 7.71 -2.02
N ASP A 12 9.84 8.98 -1.65
CA ASP A 12 10.99 9.64 -1.02
C ASP A 12 11.06 9.28 0.48
N TYR A 13 11.54 8.08 0.78
CA TYR A 13 11.60 7.54 2.14
C TYR A 13 13.05 7.49 2.64
N GLU A 14 13.24 7.55 3.96
CA GLU A 14 14.59 7.39 4.54
C GLU A 14 15.17 5.99 4.25
N ILE A 15 14.32 4.96 4.12
CA ILE A 15 14.74 3.59 3.79
C ILE A 15 15.11 3.39 2.31
N THR A 16 14.75 4.32 1.42
CA THR A 16 15.15 4.32 0.00
C THR A 16 16.23 5.37 -0.31
N ARG A 17 16.43 6.35 0.58
CA ARG A 17 17.41 7.42 0.42
C ARG A 17 18.83 6.95 0.06
N PRO A 18 19.39 5.87 0.65
CA PRO A 18 20.72 5.38 0.27
C PRO A 18 20.83 4.91 -1.20
N LEU A 19 19.73 4.47 -1.82
CA LEU A 19 19.71 4.17 -3.26
C LEU A 19 19.70 5.46 -4.08
N LYS A 20 18.89 6.44 -3.65
CA LYS A 20 18.75 7.74 -4.32
C LYS A 20 20.03 8.55 -4.34
N ASP A 21 20.78 8.58 -3.23
CA ASP A 21 22.04 9.33 -3.12
C ASP A 21 23.28 8.52 -3.55
N GLY A 22 23.08 7.26 -3.96
CA GLY A 22 24.14 6.39 -4.46
C GLY A 22 25.04 5.78 -3.38
N THR A 23 24.73 5.98 -2.09
CA THR A 23 25.44 5.32 -0.96
C THR A 23 25.35 3.80 -1.04
N VAL A 24 24.20 3.29 -1.49
CA VAL A 24 23.98 1.87 -1.82
C VAL A 24 23.73 1.78 -3.32
N GLN A 25 24.41 0.84 -3.97
CA GLN A 25 24.24 0.57 -5.40
C GLN A 25 23.87 -0.88 -5.61
N ALA A 26 22.91 -1.13 -6.51
CA ALA A 26 22.62 -2.47 -6.96
C ALA A 26 23.77 -2.96 -7.87
N GLU A 27 24.26 -4.17 -7.61
CA GLU A 27 25.35 -4.79 -8.35
C GLU A 27 25.00 -4.87 -9.85
N GLY A 28 25.87 -4.36 -10.71
CA GLY A 28 25.68 -4.39 -12.17
C GLY A 28 24.66 -3.41 -12.73
N ILE A 29 24.00 -2.61 -11.89
CA ILE A 29 22.94 -1.67 -12.29
C ILE A 29 23.38 -0.23 -11.96
N ASP A 30 23.13 0.67 -12.90
CA ASP A 30 23.15 2.10 -12.68
C ASP A 30 21.69 2.59 -12.64
N LEU A 31 21.25 3.01 -11.45
CA LEU A 31 19.85 3.31 -11.15
C LEU A 31 19.58 4.80 -11.26
N THR A 32 18.64 5.18 -12.12
CA THR A 32 18.02 6.51 -12.09
C THR A 32 16.83 6.47 -11.14
N VAL A 33 17.02 6.97 -9.92
CA VAL A 33 15.99 6.93 -8.86
C VAL A 33 15.09 8.17 -8.94
N LEU A 34 13.79 7.95 -9.17
CA LEU A 34 12.77 8.98 -9.35
C LEU A 34 11.84 8.99 -8.13
N THR A 35 11.84 10.07 -7.37
CA THR A 35 10.99 10.21 -6.16
C THR A 35 9.99 11.36 -6.18
N SER A 36 9.99 12.16 -7.24
CA SER A 36 9.19 13.39 -7.35
C SER A 36 7.79 13.13 -7.91
N MET A 37 7.07 12.16 -7.34
CA MET A 37 5.72 11.76 -7.74
C MET A 37 4.92 11.27 -6.52
N ASP A 38 3.62 11.57 -6.48
CA ASP A 38 2.71 10.90 -5.56
C ASP A 38 2.49 9.43 -5.96
N SER A 39 1.89 8.65 -5.05
CA SER A 39 1.74 7.21 -5.27
C SER A 39 0.77 6.88 -6.39
N ILE A 40 -0.35 7.60 -6.53
CA ILE A 40 -1.36 7.30 -7.55
C ILE A 40 -0.78 7.56 -8.94
N THR A 41 -0.13 8.72 -9.14
CA THR A 41 0.55 9.05 -10.40
C THR A 41 1.62 8.02 -10.74
N ARG A 42 2.41 7.57 -9.76
CA ARG A 42 3.44 6.55 -9.98
C ARG A 42 2.86 5.21 -10.41
N HIS A 43 1.81 4.73 -9.74
CA HIS A 43 1.17 3.46 -10.06
C HIS A 43 0.57 3.47 -11.47
N TRP A 44 -0.13 4.55 -11.81
CA TRP A 44 -0.71 4.76 -13.14
C TRP A 44 0.36 4.73 -14.23
N ARG A 45 1.42 5.54 -14.09
CA ARG A 45 2.52 5.61 -15.09
C ARG A 45 3.25 4.28 -15.25
N PHE A 46 3.35 3.48 -14.20
CA PHE A 46 3.94 2.15 -14.28
C PHE A 46 3.00 1.14 -14.96
N LEU A 47 1.79 0.95 -14.43
CA LEU A 47 0.89 -0.13 -14.86
C LEU A 47 0.19 0.15 -16.20
N ARG A 48 -0.13 1.42 -16.51
CA ARG A 48 -0.79 1.81 -17.76
C ARG A 48 0.19 2.22 -18.85
N ASN A 49 1.14 3.08 -18.52
CA ASN A 49 2.01 3.69 -19.52
C ASN A 49 3.35 2.95 -19.69
N ASN A 50 3.64 1.95 -18.84
CA ASN A 50 4.88 1.17 -18.88
C ASN A 50 6.14 2.06 -18.86
N GLU A 51 6.11 3.18 -18.11
CA GLU A 51 7.12 4.24 -18.17
C GLU A 51 8.41 3.94 -17.41
N PHE A 52 8.37 3.05 -16.41
CA PHE A 52 9.52 2.76 -15.54
C PHE A 52 9.89 1.29 -15.59
N ASP A 53 11.19 0.99 -15.53
CA ASP A 53 11.70 -0.38 -15.50
C ASP A 53 11.30 -1.08 -14.19
N ILE A 54 11.37 -0.33 -13.10
CA ILE A 54 11.08 -0.77 -11.73
C ILE A 54 10.25 0.31 -11.04
N ALA A 55 9.18 -0.07 -10.33
CA ALA A 55 8.38 0.88 -9.57
C ALA A 55 7.78 0.29 -8.29
N GLU A 56 7.71 1.10 -7.25
CA GLU A 56 6.81 0.86 -6.13
C GLU A 56 5.36 1.01 -6.61
N VAL A 57 4.56 -0.03 -6.44
CA VAL A 57 3.19 -0.15 -6.96
C VAL A 57 2.20 -0.55 -5.88
N SER A 58 0.94 -0.12 -5.99
CA SER A 58 -0.16 -0.62 -5.16
C SER A 58 -0.18 -2.15 -5.18
N ALA A 59 -0.07 -2.77 -4.00
CA ALA A 59 -0.18 -4.22 -3.84
C ALA A 59 -1.48 -4.78 -4.45
N SER A 60 -2.62 -4.11 -4.26
CA SER A 60 -3.90 -4.51 -4.85
C SER A 60 -3.85 -4.46 -6.39
N SER A 61 -3.47 -3.31 -6.97
CA SER A 61 -3.34 -3.17 -8.43
C SER A 61 -2.33 -4.16 -9.02
N TYR A 62 -1.23 -4.46 -8.32
CA TYR A 62 -0.29 -5.48 -8.75
C TYR A 62 -0.90 -6.90 -8.75
N ILE A 63 -1.61 -7.29 -7.69
CA ILE A 63 -2.29 -8.58 -7.62
C ILE A 63 -3.30 -8.73 -8.77
N VAL A 64 -4.10 -7.68 -9.04
CA VAL A 64 -5.02 -7.64 -10.19
C VAL A 64 -4.27 -7.73 -11.52
N SER A 65 -3.16 -7.01 -11.67
CA SER A 65 -2.32 -7.08 -12.88
C SER A 65 -1.78 -8.50 -13.12
N ARG A 66 -1.44 -9.21 -12.04
CA ARG A 66 -0.88 -10.55 -12.09
C ARG A 66 -1.93 -11.59 -12.49
N ASP A 67 -3.15 -11.49 -11.96
CA ASP A 67 -4.29 -12.33 -12.33
C ASP A 67 -4.60 -12.23 -13.84
N ARG A 68 -4.40 -11.04 -14.42
CA ARG A 68 -4.62 -10.75 -15.85
C ARG A 68 -3.40 -10.99 -16.75
N ASP A 69 -2.34 -11.59 -16.22
CA ASP A 69 -1.05 -11.83 -16.89
C ASP A 69 -0.47 -10.59 -17.59
N MET A 70 -0.62 -9.41 -16.98
CA MET A 70 0.07 -8.20 -17.45
C MET A 70 1.60 -8.36 -17.37
N PRO A 71 2.39 -7.59 -18.16
CA PRO A 71 3.83 -7.78 -18.29
C PRO A 71 4.64 -7.20 -17.10
N PHE A 72 4.14 -7.39 -15.88
CA PHE A 72 4.80 -6.97 -14.64
C PHE A 72 5.05 -8.16 -13.73
N ARG A 73 6.18 -8.13 -13.02
CA ARG A 73 6.58 -9.09 -12.00
C ARG A 73 6.96 -8.32 -10.74
N ALA A 74 7.15 -8.97 -9.61
CA ALA A 74 7.54 -8.29 -8.38
C ALA A 74 8.57 -9.07 -7.58
N ILE A 75 9.33 -8.32 -6.78
CA ILE A 75 10.13 -8.85 -5.68
C ILE A 75 9.43 -8.50 -4.36
N PRO A 76 9.60 -9.32 -3.29
CA PRO A 76 8.94 -9.10 -2.01
C PRO A 76 9.62 -7.97 -1.20
N VAL A 77 9.64 -6.77 -1.75
CA VAL A 77 10.11 -5.52 -1.13
C VAL A 77 8.90 -4.64 -0.86
N PHE A 78 8.71 -4.27 0.41
CA PHE A 78 7.48 -3.62 0.90
C PHE A 78 7.81 -2.27 1.53
N LEU A 79 7.98 -1.24 0.68
CA LEU A 79 8.43 0.08 1.12
C LEU A 79 7.39 0.82 1.95
N HIS A 80 6.11 0.56 1.71
CA HIS A 80 5.01 1.22 2.39
C HIS A 80 4.14 0.21 3.14
N ARG A 81 4.05 0.42 4.46
CA ARG A 81 3.11 -0.23 5.37
C ARG A 81 2.39 0.81 6.19
N ARG A 82 1.12 0.59 6.50
CA ARG A 82 0.31 1.57 7.23
C ARG A 82 -0.94 0.92 7.81
N PHE A 83 -1.30 1.23 9.05
CA PHE A 83 -2.63 0.92 9.55
C PHE A 83 -3.68 1.85 8.93
N ARG A 84 -4.91 1.36 8.76
CA ARG A 84 -5.94 2.10 8.00
C ARG A 84 -7.13 2.59 8.81
N HIS A 85 -7.27 2.25 10.09
CA HIS A 85 -8.37 2.74 10.92
C HIS A 85 -8.44 4.28 10.94
N GLY A 86 -7.30 4.97 11.01
CA GLY A 86 -7.24 6.43 10.98
C GLY A 86 -7.58 7.13 9.65
N PHE A 87 -7.97 6.35 8.63
CA PHE A 87 -8.26 6.80 7.27
C PHE A 87 -9.71 6.55 6.85
N ILE A 88 -10.58 6.27 7.83
CA ILE A 88 -12.03 6.31 7.66
C ILE A 88 -12.51 7.65 8.21
N TYR A 89 -12.93 8.52 7.29
CA TYR A 89 -13.45 9.84 7.63
C TYR A 89 -14.96 9.85 7.54
N ILE A 90 -15.60 10.61 8.42
CA ILE A 90 -17.05 10.72 8.50
C ILE A 90 -17.46 12.20 8.50
N ASN A 91 -18.64 12.47 7.97
CA ASN A 91 -19.31 13.72 8.25
C ASN A 91 -20.00 13.61 9.62
N LYS A 92 -19.62 14.46 10.57
CA LYS A 92 -20.09 14.42 11.95
C LYS A 92 -21.58 14.72 12.09
N ASN A 93 -22.21 15.33 11.08
CA ASN A 93 -23.64 15.63 11.08
C ASN A 93 -24.51 14.45 10.61
N LYS A 94 -23.91 13.30 10.28
CA LYS A 94 -24.61 12.12 9.74
C LYS A 94 -24.98 11.06 10.76
N GLY A 95 -24.69 11.31 12.04
CA GLY A 95 -25.01 10.39 13.13
C GLY A 95 -24.25 9.06 13.09
N ILE A 96 -23.07 9.04 12.46
CA ILE A 96 -22.19 7.87 12.41
C ILE A 96 -21.27 7.89 13.63
N THR A 97 -21.34 6.84 14.44
CA THR A 97 -20.56 6.71 15.69
C THR A 97 -19.79 5.40 15.80
N LYS A 98 -20.17 4.39 15.00
CA LYS A 98 -19.52 3.08 14.96
C LYS A 98 -19.52 2.52 13.53
N PRO A 99 -18.65 1.54 13.22
CA PRO A 99 -18.56 0.96 11.88
C PRO A 99 -19.88 0.46 11.30
N SER A 100 -20.73 -0.20 12.08
CA SER A 100 -22.02 -0.72 11.59
C SER A 100 -23.01 0.35 11.14
N ASP A 101 -22.81 1.61 11.52
CA ASP A 101 -23.63 2.73 11.03
C ASP A 101 -23.33 3.07 9.56
N LEU A 102 -22.28 2.49 8.96
CA LEU A 102 -21.91 2.64 7.54
C LEU A 102 -22.79 1.81 6.60
N ILE A 103 -23.53 0.82 7.12
CA ILE A 103 -24.42 -0.03 6.33
C ILE A 103 -25.52 0.84 5.69
N GLY A 104 -25.67 0.74 4.37
CA GLY A 104 -26.64 1.51 3.60
C GLY A 104 -26.27 2.98 3.39
N LYS A 105 -25.04 3.38 3.68
CA LYS A 105 -24.56 4.77 3.51
C LYS A 105 -23.91 5.02 2.15
N LYS A 106 -23.80 6.30 1.81
CA LYS A 106 -23.03 6.79 0.66
C LYS A 106 -21.59 7.06 1.08
N ILE A 107 -20.64 6.32 0.52
CA ILE A 107 -19.23 6.37 0.93
C ILE A 107 -18.34 6.70 -0.26
N GLY A 108 -17.53 7.74 -0.08
CA GLY A 108 -16.51 8.13 -1.04
C GLY A 108 -15.28 7.24 -0.97
N VAL A 109 -14.59 7.11 -2.10
CA VAL A 109 -13.24 6.55 -2.23
C VAL A 109 -12.46 7.37 -3.25
N LYS A 110 -11.14 7.48 -3.10
CA LYS A 110 -10.33 8.14 -4.15
C LYS A 110 -10.32 7.31 -5.43
N ALA A 111 -10.02 6.03 -5.31
CA ALA A 111 -10.17 4.99 -6.33
C ALA A 111 -10.57 3.69 -5.61
N TYR A 112 -11.34 2.83 -6.26
CA TYR A 112 -11.92 1.65 -5.64
C TYR A 112 -10.90 0.52 -5.46
N GLN A 113 -10.00 0.28 -6.41
CA GLN A 113 -9.07 -0.85 -6.37
C GLN A 113 -7.85 -0.62 -5.49
N VAL A 114 -7.48 0.62 -5.19
CA VAL A 114 -6.20 0.91 -4.53
C VAL A 114 -6.07 0.21 -3.17
N THR A 115 -4.86 -0.25 -2.85
CA THR A 115 -4.61 -1.10 -1.67
C THR A 115 -5.19 -0.56 -0.36
N ALA A 116 -5.11 0.75 -0.14
CA ALA A 116 -5.63 1.37 1.09
C ALA A 116 -7.14 1.12 1.24
N VAL A 117 -7.90 1.30 0.16
CA VAL A 117 -9.35 1.15 0.16
C VAL A 117 -9.74 -0.33 0.20
N LEU A 118 -9.00 -1.22 -0.48
CA LEU A 118 -9.22 -2.65 -0.35
C LEU A 118 -9.01 -3.15 1.09
N TRP A 119 -7.92 -2.73 1.76
CA TRP A 119 -7.69 -3.04 3.18
C TRP A 119 -8.82 -2.52 4.05
N LEU A 120 -9.26 -1.27 3.84
CA LEU A 120 -10.34 -0.68 4.60
C LEU A 120 -11.65 -1.45 4.45
N ARG A 121 -12.02 -1.83 3.22
CA ARG A 121 -13.23 -2.62 2.97
C ARG A 121 -13.14 -4.01 3.59
N GLY A 122 -12.04 -4.73 3.38
CA GLY A 122 -11.86 -6.06 3.98
C GLY A 122 -11.85 -6.02 5.50
N MET A 123 -11.18 -5.04 6.10
CA MET A 123 -11.20 -4.81 7.55
C MET A 123 -12.61 -4.50 8.06
N LEU A 124 -13.35 -3.60 7.40
CA LEU A 124 -14.73 -3.28 7.77
C LEU A 124 -15.65 -4.52 7.71
N GLU A 125 -15.45 -5.38 6.73
CA GLU A 125 -16.27 -6.58 6.55
C GLU A 125 -15.94 -7.66 7.57
N HIS A 126 -14.66 -7.99 7.74
CA HIS A 126 -14.23 -9.12 8.57
C HIS A 126 -14.07 -8.79 10.05
N GLU A 127 -13.78 -7.54 10.41
CA GLU A 127 -13.57 -7.13 11.81
C GLU A 127 -14.77 -6.41 12.43
N TYR A 128 -15.69 -5.92 11.59
CA TYR A 128 -16.78 -5.05 12.03
C TYR A 128 -18.15 -5.39 11.43
N ASP A 129 -18.26 -6.50 10.70
CA ASP A 129 -19.50 -6.98 10.08
C ASP A 129 -20.18 -5.93 9.19
N VAL A 130 -19.40 -5.17 8.41
CA VAL A 130 -19.89 -4.18 7.45
C VAL A 130 -19.63 -4.68 6.03
N PRO A 131 -20.59 -5.37 5.38
CA PRO A 131 -20.38 -5.94 4.06
C PRO A 131 -20.15 -4.85 3.02
N HIS A 132 -19.13 -5.00 2.17
CA HIS A 132 -18.83 -4.00 1.13
C HIS A 132 -20.02 -3.76 0.16
N LYS A 133 -20.86 -4.78 -0.07
CA LYS A 133 -22.07 -4.68 -0.93
C LYS A 133 -23.23 -3.90 -0.30
N SER A 134 -23.16 -3.65 1.00
CA SER A 134 -24.16 -2.87 1.73
C SER A 134 -24.03 -1.36 1.54
N ILE A 135 -22.95 -0.89 0.91
CA ILE A 135 -22.59 0.52 0.75
C ILE A 135 -22.84 0.99 -0.69
N ASP A 136 -23.24 2.26 -0.83
CA ASP A 136 -23.25 2.98 -2.11
C ASP A 136 -21.91 3.70 -2.30
N TRP A 137 -21.07 3.21 -3.22
CA TRP A 137 -19.71 3.70 -3.42
C TRP A 137 -19.64 4.83 -4.45
N TYR A 138 -18.83 5.84 -4.14
CA TYR A 138 -18.56 6.97 -5.03
C TYR A 138 -17.05 7.15 -5.22
N SER A 139 -16.54 7.02 -6.45
CA SER A 139 -15.10 7.16 -6.75
C SER A 139 -14.76 8.47 -7.44
N ASP A 140 -13.60 9.04 -7.07
CA ASP A 140 -13.06 10.30 -7.61
C ASP A 140 -12.27 10.08 -8.92
N LEU A 141 -11.45 9.04 -8.95
CA LEU A 141 -10.52 8.75 -10.04
C LEU A 141 -10.91 7.49 -10.80
N ASP A 142 -10.36 7.38 -12.02
CA ASP A 142 -10.25 6.11 -12.74
C ASP A 142 -9.39 5.10 -11.98
N GLU A 143 -9.66 3.82 -12.23
CA GLU A 143 -8.87 2.74 -11.68
C GLU A 143 -7.59 2.52 -12.48
N ASP A 144 -6.48 2.23 -11.77
CA ASP A 144 -5.19 1.87 -12.37
C ASP A 144 -5.37 0.78 -13.44
N ILE A 145 -6.27 -0.18 -13.18
CA ILE A 145 -6.61 -1.27 -14.08
C ILE A 145 -8.13 -1.32 -14.25
N ASP A 146 -8.60 -1.21 -15.50
CA ASP A 146 -10.04 -1.21 -15.82
C ASP A 146 -10.75 -2.41 -15.22
N PHE A 147 -11.90 -2.23 -14.58
CA PHE A 147 -12.73 -3.35 -14.14
C PHE A 147 -14.21 -3.03 -14.21
N THR A 148 -15.00 -4.10 -14.22
CA THR A 148 -16.44 -4.01 -13.99
C THR A 148 -16.69 -4.32 -12.53
N PRO A 149 -17.41 -3.45 -11.78
CA PRO A 149 -17.82 -3.75 -10.43
C PRO A 149 -18.53 -5.11 -10.35
N PRO A 150 -18.15 -5.99 -9.40
CA PRO A 150 -18.80 -7.28 -9.24
C PRO A 150 -20.29 -7.16 -8.93
N GLU A 151 -21.04 -8.24 -9.16
CA GLU A 151 -22.47 -8.29 -8.86
C GLU A 151 -22.77 -7.90 -7.40
N GLY A 152 -23.71 -6.97 -7.23
CA GLY A 152 -24.12 -6.42 -5.95
C GLY A 152 -23.31 -5.20 -5.46
N VAL A 153 -22.20 -4.86 -6.11
CA VAL A 153 -21.44 -3.64 -5.82
C VAL A 153 -22.03 -2.46 -6.59
N ARG A 154 -22.47 -1.43 -5.86
CA ARG A 154 -22.97 -0.18 -6.44
C ARG A 154 -21.86 0.86 -6.40
N LEU A 155 -21.21 1.09 -7.54
CA LEU A 155 -20.10 2.04 -7.68
C LEU A 155 -20.45 3.09 -8.74
N THR A 156 -20.40 4.37 -8.36
CA THR A 156 -20.63 5.52 -9.23
C THR A 156 -19.38 6.38 -9.27
N ARG A 157 -18.87 6.69 -10.47
CA ARG A 157 -17.83 7.71 -10.63
C ARG A 157 -18.46 9.10 -10.48
N VAL A 158 -17.91 9.95 -9.63
CA VAL A 158 -18.35 11.35 -9.52
C VAL A 158 -17.91 12.14 -10.75
N ARG A 159 -18.54 13.29 -11.03
CA ARG A 159 -18.13 14.11 -12.16
C ARG A 159 -16.73 14.68 -11.94
N ASP A 160 -16.00 14.96 -13.02
CA ASP A 160 -14.61 15.44 -12.96
C ASP A 160 -14.46 16.82 -12.27
N ASP A 161 -15.55 17.59 -12.12
CA ASP A 161 -15.58 18.85 -11.39
C ASP A 161 -16.05 18.72 -9.93
N GLN A 162 -16.36 17.50 -9.48
CA GLN A 162 -16.67 17.17 -8.09
C GLN A 162 -15.43 16.63 -7.36
N SER A 163 -15.51 16.54 -6.03
CA SER A 163 -14.46 15.98 -5.20
C SER A 163 -15.09 15.25 -4.02
N VAL A 164 -14.73 13.97 -3.84
CA VAL A 164 -15.24 13.16 -2.72
C VAL A 164 -14.92 13.75 -1.34
N GLU A 165 -13.81 14.50 -1.20
CA GLU A 165 -13.45 15.20 0.04
C GLU A 165 -14.38 16.38 0.34
N LYS A 166 -14.73 17.17 -0.69
CA LYS A 166 -15.69 18.28 -0.56
C LYS A 166 -17.09 17.75 -0.29
N MET A 167 -17.52 16.75 -1.06
CA MET A 167 -18.81 16.09 -0.89
C MET A 167 -18.98 15.49 0.51
N LEU A 168 -17.90 14.95 1.10
CA LEU A 168 -17.89 14.54 2.51
C LEU A 168 -18.16 15.74 3.43
N ALA A 169 -17.40 16.82 3.31
CA ALA A 169 -17.53 17.99 4.19
C ALA A 169 -18.91 18.67 4.08
N GLU A 170 -19.49 18.66 2.88
CA GLU A 170 -20.82 19.22 2.59
C GLU A 170 -21.97 18.27 2.96
N GLY A 171 -21.67 17.00 3.25
CA GLY A 171 -22.66 16.01 3.66
C GLY A 171 -23.42 15.38 2.50
N GLU A 172 -22.92 15.51 1.27
CA GLU A 172 -23.40 14.72 0.13
C GLU A 172 -22.99 13.26 0.26
N LEU A 173 -21.80 13.01 0.82
CA LEU A 173 -21.32 11.69 1.25
C LEU A 173 -21.33 11.60 2.77
N ASP A 174 -21.65 10.42 3.28
CA ASP A 174 -21.76 10.19 4.73
C ASP A 174 -20.38 9.87 5.34
N ALA A 175 -19.55 9.14 4.60
CA ALA A 175 -18.19 8.77 4.97
C ALA A 175 -17.26 8.73 3.75
N LEU A 176 -15.95 8.59 4.01
CA LEU A 176 -14.90 8.53 3.00
C LEU A 176 -13.80 7.58 3.47
N LEU A 177 -13.44 6.62 2.62
CA LEU A 177 -12.24 5.79 2.76
C LEU A 177 -11.14 6.37 1.87
N HIS A 178 -10.07 6.89 2.46
CA HIS A 178 -9.06 7.63 1.70
C HIS A 178 -7.64 7.06 1.91
N PRO A 179 -6.76 7.06 0.89
CA PRO A 179 -5.36 6.63 1.07
C PRO A 179 -4.52 7.62 1.90
N ASP A 180 -4.89 8.90 1.90
CA ASP A 180 -4.15 10.02 2.50
C ASP A 180 -4.97 10.77 3.56
N ILE A 181 -4.29 11.61 4.34
CA ILE A 181 -4.97 12.57 5.22
C ILE A 181 -5.60 13.65 4.34
N ILE A 182 -6.92 13.81 4.45
CA ILE A 182 -7.71 14.72 3.62
C ILE A 182 -7.63 16.17 4.10
N ASP A 183 -7.83 17.11 3.18
CA ASP A 183 -7.76 18.55 3.47
C ASP A 183 -8.70 19.00 4.60
N PRO A 184 -9.96 18.53 4.69
CA PRO A 184 -10.83 18.87 5.81
C PRO A 184 -10.26 18.51 7.19
N ILE A 185 -9.50 17.42 7.30
CA ILE A 185 -8.86 17.02 8.57
C ILE A 185 -7.65 17.92 8.87
N LEU A 186 -6.83 18.22 7.87
CA LEU A 186 -5.68 19.12 8.01
C LEU A 186 -6.11 20.54 8.40
N ASN A 187 -7.19 21.01 7.79
CA ASN A 187 -7.78 22.33 8.05
C ASN A 187 -8.67 22.37 9.30
N LYS A 188 -8.82 21.23 10.02
CA LYS A 188 -9.66 21.10 11.22
C LYS A 188 -11.11 21.53 10.97
N ASP A 189 -11.67 21.19 9.82
CA ASP A 189 -13.07 21.43 9.51
C ASP A 189 -13.94 20.74 10.58
N PRO A 190 -14.78 21.49 11.32
CA PRO A 190 -15.56 20.91 12.42
C PRO A 190 -16.59 19.90 11.94
N ARG A 191 -16.95 19.89 10.64
CA ARG A 191 -17.92 18.97 10.04
C ARG A 191 -17.35 17.59 9.78
N VAL A 192 -16.03 17.45 9.71
CA VAL A 192 -15.37 16.19 9.34
C VAL A 192 -14.61 15.61 10.54
N GLY A 193 -14.68 14.30 10.71
CA GLY A 193 -13.99 13.56 11.77
C GLY A 193 -13.44 12.23 11.28
N ARG A 194 -12.76 11.52 12.18
CA ARG A 194 -12.42 10.11 11.98
C ARG A 194 -13.52 9.25 12.58
N LEU A 195 -13.80 8.10 11.98
CA LEU A 195 -14.75 7.14 12.52
C LEU A 195 -14.29 6.61 13.89
N PHE A 196 -13.00 6.27 13.99
CA PHE A 196 -12.38 5.87 15.25
C PHE A 196 -11.79 7.11 15.92
N GLU A 197 -12.35 7.52 17.06
CA GLU A 197 -11.83 8.66 17.82
C GLU A 197 -10.41 8.40 18.31
N ASP A 198 -10.18 7.23 18.94
CA ASP A 198 -8.84 6.72 19.26
C ASP A 198 -8.36 5.72 18.21
N THR A 199 -7.88 6.28 17.09
CA THR A 199 -7.32 5.49 15.99
C THR A 199 -6.20 4.57 16.42
N LYS A 200 -5.30 5.03 17.29
CA LYS A 200 -4.11 4.26 17.68
C LYS A 200 -4.50 3.05 18.52
N ALA A 201 -5.47 3.21 19.44
CA ALA A 201 -5.99 2.08 20.21
C ALA A 201 -6.62 1.02 19.31
N ALA A 202 -7.44 1.42 18.34
CA ALA A 202 -8.05 0.49 17.37
C ALA A 202 -6.99 -0.27 16.54
N GLU A 203 -5.95 0.43 16.11
CA GLU A 203 -4.85 -0.15 15.32
C GLU A 203 -4.00 -1.13 16.14
N ILE A 204 -3.73 -0.82 17.41
CA ILE A 204 -3.03 -1.72 18.33
C ILE A 204 -3.87 -2.96 18.63
N ASP A 205 -5.17 -2.81 18.88
CA ASP A 205 -6.07 -3.95 19.07
C ASP A 205 -6.09 -4.87 17.85
N TYR A 206 -6.28 -4.28 16.66
CA TYR A 206 -6.23 -5.01 15.40
C TYR A 206 -4.92 -5.79 15.24
N TYR A 207 -3.77 -5.15 15.49
CA TYR A 207 -2.49 -5.83 15.41
C TYR A 207 -2.34 -6.95 16.44
N LYS A 208 -2.81 -6.77 17.68
CA LYS A 208 -2.76 -7.82 18.71
C LYS A 208 -3.62 -9.04 18.34
N ARG A 209 -4.79 -8.83 17.74
CA ARG A 209 -5.70 -9.92 17.34
C ARG A 209 -5.23 -10.63 16.07
N THR A 210 -4.70 -9.88 15.11
CA THR A 210 -4.43 -10.41 13.75
C THR A 210 -2.94 -10.63 13.46
N GLY A 211 -2.03 -9.91 14.13
CA GLY A 211 -0.61 -9.83 13.77
C GLY A 211 -0.35 -9.09 12.46
N ILE A 212 -1.34 -8.39 11.89
CA ILE A 212 -1.24 -7.76 10.57
C ILE A 212 -0.89 -6.28 10.73
N PHE A 213 0.33 -5.91 10.30
CA PHE A 213 0.67 -4.52 9.96
C PHE A 213 0.60 -4.35 8.43
N PRO A 214 -0.48 -3.75 7.88
CA PRO A 214 -0.84 -3.90 6.48
C PRO A 214 0.24 -3.44 5.47
N ILE A 215 0.53 -4.31 4.49
CA ILE A 215 1.39 -4.01 3.34
C ILE A 215 0.58 -3.22 2.30
N MET A 216 1.08 -2.04 1.94
CA MET A 216 0.40 -1.16 0.98
C MET A 216 0.93 -1.34 -0.43
N HIS A 217 2.24 -1.36 -0.58
CA HIS A 217 2.90 -1.36 -1.88
C HIS A 217 3.88 -2.53 -2.02
N MET A 218 4.09 -2.96 -3.26
CA MET A 218 5.06 -3.97 -3.68
C MET A 218 6.05 -3.35 -4.67
N MET A 219 7.17 -4.02 -4.89
CA MET A 219 8.18 -3.58 -5.86
C MET A 219 7.99 -4.31 -7.19
N GLY A 220 7.37 -3.63 -8.14
CA GLY A 220 7.14 -4.11 -9.50
C GLY A 220 8.37 -3.94 -10.38
N ILE A 221 8.56 -4.87 -11.32
CA ILE A 221 9.61 -4.90 -12.34
C ILE A 221 8.94 -5.28 -13.66
N LYS A 222 9.27 -4.61 -14.76
CA LYS A 222 8.83 -5.05 -16.08
C LYS A 222 9.31 -6.46 -16.38
N LYS A 223 8.44 -7.27 -16.97
CA LYS A 223 8.74 -8.66 -17.36
C LYS A 223 9.97 -8.73 -18.28
N GLU A 224 10.07 -7.82 -19.25
CA GLU A 224 11.20 -7.77 -20.21
C GLU A 224 12.57 -7.58 -19.53
N VAL A 225 12.64 -6.79 -18.45
CA VAL A 225 13.88 -6.58 -17.69
C VAL A 225 14.33 -7.88 -17.03
N VAL A 226 13.38 -8.65 -16.49
CA VAL A 226 13.65 -9.94 -15.83
C VAL A 226 14.09 -10.99 -16.86
N GLU A 227 13.43 -11.03 -18.02
CA GLU A 227 13.76 -11.98 -19.09
C GLU A 227 15.14 -11.69 -19.69
N GLN A 228 15.47 -10.42 -19.90
CA GLN A 228 16.78 -10.02 -20.43
C GLN A 228 17.90 -10.12 -19.39
N TYR A 229 17.59 -9.84 -18.11
CA TYR A 229 18.57 -9.82 -17.04
C TYR A 229 18.06 -10.57 -15.78
N PRO A 230 18.06 -11.92 -15.78
CA PRO A 230 17.51 -12.71 -14.68
C PRO A 230 18.17 -12.49 -13.30
N TRP A 231 19.36 -11.89 -13.27
CA TRP A 231 20.08 -11.55 -12.03
C TRP A 231 19.61 -10.22 -11.38
N VAL A 232 18.88 -9.37 -12.11
CA VAL A 232 18.43 -8.05 -11.64
C VAL A 232 17.54 -8.12 -10.39
N PRO A 233 16.50 -8.98 -10.31
CA PRO A 233 15.63 -9.05 -9.14
C PRO A 233 16.40 -9.25 -7.83
N ARG A 234 17.41 -10.13 -7.87
CA ARG A 234 18.24 -10.43 -6.71
C ARG A 234 19.19 -9.28 -6.36
N SER A 235 19.81 -8.66 -7.36
CA SER A 235 20.67 -7.49 -7.17
C SER A 235 19.89 -6.35 -6.50
N LEU A 236 18.68 -6.08 -6.99
CA LEU A 236 17.76 -5.09 -6.41
C LEU A 236 17.37 -5.46 -4.97
N PHE A 237 16.96 -6.71 -4.73
CA PHE A 237 16.56 -7.14 -3.38
C PHE A 237 17.67 -6.92 -2.35
N LYS A 238 18.92 -7.28 -2.67
CA LYS A 238 20.08 -7.01 -1.81
C LYS A 238 20.28 -5.51 -1.55
N ALA A 239 20.17 -4.70 -2.60
CA ALA A 239 20.35 -3.25 -2.50
C ALA A 239 19.24 -2.61 -1.63
N PHE A 240 17.99 -3.03 -1.78
CA PHE A 240 16.89 -2.58 -0.94
C PHE A 240 17.07 -2.98 0.52
N GLU A 241 17.46 -4.21 0.82
CA GLU A 241 17.75 -4.65 2.20
C GLU A 241 18.87 -3.82 2.83
N GLN A 242 19.95 -3.54 2.10
CA GLN A 242 21.05 -2.68 2.58
C GLN A 242 20.58 -1.24 2.82
N ALA A 243 19.82 -0.66 1.89
CA ALA A 243 19.28 0.69 2.01
C ALA A 243 18.33 0.81 3.20
N LYS A 244 17.41 -0.15 3.38
CA LYS A 244 16.52 -0.21 4.54
C LYS A 244 17.30 -0.30 5.83
N ALA A 245 18.30 -1.18 5.94
CA ALA A 245 19.11 -1.32 7.13
C ALA A 245 19.81 0.01 7.53
N MET A 246 20.33 0.74 6.54
CA MET A 246 20.93 2.06 6.76
C MET A 246 19.90 3.12 7.17
N GLY A 247 18.75 3.16 6.50
CA GLY A 247 17.65 4.08 6.81
C GLY A 247 17.10 3.85 8.22
N MET A 248 16.78 2.60 8.56
CA MET A 248 16.30 2.21 9.90
C MET A 248 17.31 2.55 10.99
N LYS A 249 18.62 2.33 10.75
CA LYS A 249 19.68 2.74 11.69
C LYS A 249 19.69 4.26 11.90
N ARG A 250 19.52 5.05 10.83
CA ARG A 250 19.48 6.51 10.90
C ARG A 250 18.26 7.03 11.66
N MET A 251 17.11 6.36 11.51
CA MET A 251 15.88 6.68 12.25
C MET A 251 16.01 6.45 13.77
N ARG A 252 17.07 5.82 14.28
CA ARG A 252 17.33 5.79 15.73
C ARG A 252 17.83 7.11 16.31
N ASN A 253 18.26 8.06 15.46
CA ASN A 253 18.71 9.37 15.91
C ASN A 253 17.53 10.36 15.95
N PRO A 254 17.04 10.78 17.13
CA PRO A 254 15.88 11.67 17.23
C PRO A 254 16.08 13.04 16.55
N ARG A 255 17.32 13.44 16.27
CA ARG A 255 17.62 14.72 15.61
C ARG A 255 17.24 14.76 14.13
N VAL A 256 16.91 13.61 13.51
CA VAL A 256 16.54 13.56 12.08
C VAL A 256 15.09 13.99 11.83
N ALA A 257 14.28 14.12 12.88
CA ALA A 257 12.89 14.58 12.79
C ALA A 257 12.58 15.61 13.89
N PRO A 258 11.90 16.74 13.58
CA PRO A 258 11.57 17.77 14.56
C PRO A 258 10.30 17.39 15.37
N LEU A 259 10.35 16.27 16.10
CA LEU A 259 9.26 15.78 16.94
C LEU A 259 9.69 15.74 18.41
N ALA A 260 8.91 16.40 19.28
CA ALA A 260 9.24 16.53 20.71
C ALA A 260 9.33 15.17 21.43
N TRP A 261 8.46 14.22 21.10
CA TRP A 261 8.38 12.88 21.71
C TRP A 261 8.82 11.77 20.76
N TYR A 262 9.80 12.07 19.90
CA TYR A 262 10.28 11.12 18.89
C TYR A 262 10.72 9.78 19.50
N GLN A 263 11.55 9.86 20.54
CA GLN A 263 12.14 8.68 21.16
C GLN A 263 11.07 7.80 21.82
N ASP A 264 10.12 8.41 22.54
CA ASP A 264 9.01 7.69 23.17
C ASP A 264 8.16 6.95 22.12
N ALA A 265 7.85 7.61 21.00
CA ALA A 265 7.10 7.01 19.90
C ALA A 265 7.86 5.86 19.23
N LEU A 266 9.18 6.00 19.05
CA LEU A 266 10.03 4.95 18.49
C LEU A 266 10.09 3.71 19.40
N GLU A 267 10.29 3.90 20.71
CA GLU A 267 10.37 2.81 21.68
C GLU A 267 9.01 2.11 21.85
N GLU A 268 7.92 2.86 21.82
CA GLU A 268 6.58 2.28 21.82
C GLU A 268 6.32 1.45 20.57
N GLN A 269 6.69 1.96 19.40
CA GLN A 269 6.59 1.20 18.15
C GLN A 269 7.41 -0.09 18.22
N GLU A 270 8.65 -0.04 18.72
CA GLU A 270 9.50 -1.23 18.85
C GLU A 270 8.91 -2.27 19.81
N ARG A 271 8.32 -1.83 20.94
CA ARG A 271 7.60 -2.73 21.86
C ARG A 271 6.38 -3.39 21.21
N LEU A 272 5.66 -2.68 20.34
CA LEU A 272 4.42 -3.16 19.73
C LEU A 272 4.65 -4.00 18.48
N LEU A 273 5.53 -3.55 17.58
CA LEU A 273 5.73 -4.11 16.24
C LEU A 273 7.07 -4.85 16.08
N GLY A 274 7.93 -4.81 17.09
CA GLY A 274 9.27 -5.37 17.04
C GLY A 274 10.29 -4.45 16.35
N PRO A 275 11.53 -4.95 16.16
CA PRO A 275 12.66 -4.12 15.73
C PRO A 275 12.70 -3.82 14.22
N ASP A 276 11.99 -4.60 13.38
CA ASP A 276 11.89 -4.36 11.94
C ASP A 276 10.46 -4.61 11.40
N PRO A 277 9.53 -3.68 11.62
CA PRO A 277 8.18 -3.76 11.05
C PRO A 277 8.16 -3.66 9.52
N TRP A 278 9.26 -3.24 8.88
CA TRP A 278 9.42 -3.12 7.42
C TRP A 278 10.20 -4.31 6.83
N GLN A 279 10.16 -5.48 7.46
CA GLN A 279 10.80 -6.68 6.93
C GLN A 279 10.38 -6.97 5.47
N TYR A 280 11.37 -7.27 4.62
CA TYR A 280 11.18 -7.74 3.25
C TYR A 280 11.24 -9.28 3.21
N GLY A 281 10.91 -9.85 2.05
CA GLY A 281 10.88 -11.30 1.86
C GLY A 281 9.55 -11.93 2.25
N LEU A 282 9.47 -13.24 2.11
CA LEU A 282 8.24 -14.03 2.29
C LEU A 282 8.26 -14.72 3.67
N SER A 283 8.50 -13.95 4.74
CA SER A 283 8.31 -14.46 6.10
C SER A 283 6.84 -14.89 6.31
N ALA A 284 6.59 -15.72 7.32
CA ALA A 284 5.23 -16.15 7.65
C ALA A 284 4.27 -14.97 7.88
N GLU A 285 4.73 -13.89 8.51
CA GLU A 285 3.92 -12.69 8.74
C GLU A 285 3.61 -11.94 7.44
N ASN A 286 4.58 -11.87 6.52
CA ASN A 286 4.39 -11.21 5.22
C ASN A 286 3.47 -12.02 4.32
N VAL A 287 3.65 -13.35 4.28
CA VAL A 287 2.76 -14.26 3.55
C VAL A 287 1.33 -14.11 4.08
N LYS A 288 1.12 -14.16 5.41
CA LYS A 288 -0.20 -13.93 6.01
C LYS A 288 -0.81 -12.58 5.58
N ASN A 289 -0.02 -11.51 5.57
CA ASN A 289 -0.45 -10.18 5.17
C ASN A 289 -0.95 -10.15 3.71
N ILE A 290 -0.16 -10.73 2.80
CA ILE A 290 -0.45 -10.77 1.37
C ILE A 290 -1.62 -11.70 1.06
N GLU A 291 -1.68 -12.87 1.70
CA GLU A 291 -2.80 -13.81 1.57
C GLU A 291 -4.12 -13.20 2.07
N THR A 292 -4.08 -12.44 3.17
CA THR A 292 -5.26 -11.71 3.67
C THR A 292 -5.73 -10.66 2.65
N LEU A 293 -4.81 -9.82 2.16
CA LEU A 293 -5.14 -8.82 1.13
C LEU A 293 -5.69 -9.46 -0.16
N MET A 294 -5.09 -10.56 -0.59
CA MET A 294 -5.50 -11.31 -1.76
C MET A 294 -6.86 -12.00 -1.56
N GLY A 295 -7.13 -12.49 -0.34
CA GLY A 295 -8.45 -12.98 0.07
C GLY A 295 -9.52 -11.91 -0.09
N TYR A 296 -9.28 -10.71 0.44
CA TYR A 296 -10.19 -9.57 0.23
C TYR A 296 -10.37 -9.23 -1.25
N SER A 297 -9.29 -9.27 -2.03
CA SER A 297 -9.34 -9.04 -3.47
C SER A 297 -10.22 -10.06 -4.19
N HIS A 298 -10.14 -11.33 -3.81
CA HIS A 298 -10.91 -12.42 -4.41
C HIS A 298 -12.38 -12.37 -3.99
N GLU A 299 -12.67 -12.21 -2.69
CA GLU A 299 -14.04 -12.10 -2.16
C GLU A 299 -14.80 -10.91 -2.76
N GLN A 300 -14.09 -9.81 -3.03
CA GLN A 300 -14.63 -8.61 -3.65
C GLN A 300 -14.51 -8.62 -5.19
N GLY A 301 -14.24 -9.78 -5.80
CA GLY A 301 -14.28 -10.00 -7.25
C GLY A 301 -13.28 -9.18 -8.07
N LEU A 302 -12.18 -8.70 -7.46
CA LEU A 302 -11.12 -7.98 -8.18
C LEU A 302 -10.13 -8.93 -8.87
N ILE A 303 -10.00 -10.16 -8.37
CA ILE A 303 -9.23 -11.24 -9.00
C ILE A 303 -10.07 -12.50 -9.15
N SER A 304 -9.78 -13.29 -10.18
CA SER A 304 -10.50 -14.52 -10.51
C SER A 304 -10.12 -15.72 -9.66
N ARG A 305 -8.93 -15.70 -9.04
CA ARG A 305 -8.40 -16.79 -8.22
C ARG A 305 -7.37 -16.30 -7.20
N MET A 306 -7.11 -17.12 -6.20
CA MET A 306 -5.93 -16.97 -5.34
C MET A 306 -4.65 -17.30 -6.15
N ILE A 307 -3.64 -16.44 -6.05
CA ILE A 307 -2.35 -16.57 -6.73
C ILE A 307 -1.31 -17.09 -5.72
N PRO A 308 -0.70 -18.27 -5.93
CA PRO A 308 0.37 -18.78 -5.09
C PRO A 308 1.56 -17.80 -4.96
N MET A 309 2.21 -17.72 -3.79
CA MET A 309 3.31 -16.76 -3.56
C MET A 309 4.47 -16.91 -4.55
N ASN A 310 4.80 -18.14 -4.95
CA ASN A 310 5.83 -18.45 -5.95
C ASN A 310 5.43 -18.06 -7.39
N GLU A 311 4.14 -17.79 -7.63
CA GLU A 311 3.65 -17.23 -8.87
C GLU A 311 3.54 -15.69 -8.79
N LEU A 312 3.20 -15.17 -7.62
CA LEU A 312 3.04 -13.75 -7.34
C LEU A 312 4.39 -13.01 -7.30
N PHE A 313 5.43 -13.64 -6.78
CA PHE A 313 6.78 -13.07 -6.67
C PHE A 313 7.81 -13.87 -7.46
N LEU A 314 8.85 -13.17 -7.92
CA LEU A 314 10.01 -13.78 -8.55
C LEU A 314 10.82 -14.59 -7.54
N ASP A 315 11.34 -15.74 -7.99
CA ASP A 315 12.29 -16.52 -7.20
C ASP A 315 13.62 -15.75 -7.07
N LEU A 316 14.09 -15.64 -5.83
CA LEU A 316 15.34 -14.96 -5.48
C LEU A 316 16.46 -15.95 -5.08
N SER A 317 16.19 -17.26 -5.12
CA SER A 317 17.13 -18.30 -4.71
C SER A 317 18.36 -18.39 -5.64
N GLU A 318 19.50 -18.85 -5.09
CA GLU A 318 20.71 -19.17 -5.89
C GLU A 318 20.84 -20.66 -6.22
N GLY A 319 19.76 -21.43 -6.07
CA GLY A 319 19.80 -22.88 -6.05
C GLY A 319 20.25 -23.46 -4.69
N ALA A 320 20.15 -24.79 -4.55
CA ALA A 320 20.35 -25.48 -3.28
C ALA A 320 21.72 -25.19 -2.64
N LYS A 321 21.72 -24.89 -1.34
CA LYS A 321 22.91 -24.67 -0.48
C LYS A 321 23.75 -23.41 -0.77
N ARG A 322 23.25 -22.46 -1.56
CA ARG A 322 23.86 -21.12 -1.71
C ARG A 322 22.80 -20.08 -1.37
N GLY A 323 23.05 -19.30 -0.32
CA GLY A 323 22.27 -18.14 0.11
C GLY A 323 20.75 -18.21 -0.12
N THR A 324 20.00 -18.81 0.79
CA THR A 324 18.54 -18.59 0.82
C THR A 324 18.29 -17.19 1.39
N PHE A 325 17.76 -16.27 0.58
CA PHE A 325 16.98 -15.17 1.15
C PHE A 325 15.81 -15.78 1.92
N ARG A 326 15.21 -15.06 2.87
CA ARG A 326 13.96 -15.47 3.50
C ARG A 326 12.85 -15.44 2.42
N THR A 327 12.78 -16.48 1.60
CA THR A 327 11.69 -16.84 0.69
C THR A 327 10.68 -17.71 1.40
#